data_AF-A0A9X7I4V7-F1
#
_entry.id   AF-A0A9X7I4V7-F1
#
_cell.length_a   1.000
_cell.length_b   1.000
_cell.length_c   1.000
_cell.angle_alpha   90.00
_cell.angle_beta   90.00
_cell.angle_gamma   90.00
#
_symmetry.space_group_name_H-M   'P 1'
#
loop_
_entity.id
_entity.type
_entity.pdbx_description
1 polymer ?
#
loop_
_entity_poly.entity_id
_entity_poly.type
_entity_poly.pdbx_seq_one_letter_code
_entity_poly.pdbx_strand_id
1 'polypeptide(L)'
;MKKTALLIASAFLFSTAAHAHRVWVETAHTHGGEYLEAELGYGEFPELEPIAKDRLHIFSKPMQLVTEKGKENMIQKGTYNYQYRSKLPVKDGSYLVTAEYQPTFWSKNSAGWKQASIKEMPDASYCEQTRMFGKNIVNVGHESADTSIITKQVGQHLEIVPLDNPANVHVGERFKVRVLFNGEPLPNATVTATFDGFDTSDRSKTHKTEAQAFSDTTDDKGEVSIIPLRQGFWKASVEHKADFPDQSVCQKQANYTTLTFQIGHSHH
;
A
#
# COMPACT_ATOMS: atom_id res chain seq x y z
N MET A 1 21.67 13.70 60.94
CA MET A 1 22.19 13.48 59.56
C MET A 1 21.00 13.12 58.67
N LYS A 2 20.51 14.06 57.86
CA LYS A 2 19.34 13.87 56.98
C LYS A 2 19.75 13.05 55.76
N LYS A 3 19.11 11.91 55.54
CA LYS A 3 19.28 11.07 54.34
C LYS A 3 18.41 11.65 53.23
N THR A 4 19.02 12.26 52.23
CA THR A 4 18.34 12.73 51.02
C THR A 4 18.26 11.55 50.06
N ALA A 5 17.07 10.96 49.89
CA ALA A 5 16.81 9.98 48.85
C ALA A 5 16.58 10.73 47.54
N LEU A 6 17.50 10.58 46.58
CA LEU A 6 17.34 11.06 45.22
C LEU A 6 16.38 10.10 44.49
N LEU A 7 15.14 10.53 44.27
CA LEU A 7 14.21 9.87 43.35
C LEU A 7 14.64 10.23 41.93
N ILE A 8 15.30 9.30 41.25
CA ILE A 8 15.53 9.38 39.81
C ILE A 8 14.19 9.07 39.15
N ALA A 9 13.49 10.11 38.69
CA ALA A 9 12.33 9.96 37.83
C ALA A 9 12.80 9.46 36.46
N SER A 10 12.71 8.15 36.23
CA SER A 10 12.89 7.56 34.91
C SER A 10 11.78 8.07 34.00
N ALA A 11 12.10 9.10 33.20
CA ALA A 11 11.25 9.53 32.11
C ALA A 11 11.18 8.39 31.09
N PHE A 12 10.08 7.63 31.10
CA PHE A 12 9.71 6.77 30.00
C PHE A 12 9.51 7.67 28.78
N LEU A 13 10.56 7.81 27.97
CA LEU A 13 10.46 8.29 26.60
C LEU A 13 9.64 7.23 25.86
N PHE A 14 8.33 7.43 25.79
CA PHE A 14 7.51 6.78 24.79
C PHE A 14 8.06 7.22 23.44
N SER A 15 8.92 6.40 22.86
CA SER A 15 9.26 6.46 21.45
C SER A 15 7.94 6.33 20.70
N THR A 16 7.37 7.46 20.28
CA THR A 16 6.27 7.47 19.32
C THR A 16 6.78 6.75 18.09
N ALA A 17 6.34 5.51 17.92
CA ALA A 17 6.66 4.73 16.75
C ALA A 17 6.25 5.55 15.53
N ALA A 18 7.09 5.52 14.50
CA ALA A 18 6.72 6.06 13.21
C ALA A 18 5.61 5.16 12.66
N HIS A 19 4.37 5.47 13.03
CA HIS A 19 3.18 4.77 12.57
C HIS A 19 2.94 5.15 11.12
N ALA A 20 3.62 4.44 10.24
CA ALA A 20 3.52 4.69 8.82
C ALA A 20 2.32 3.89 8.31
N HIS A 21 1.16 4.56 8.22
CA HIS A 21 0.01 4.04 7.47
C HIS A 21 0.50 3.52 6.10
N ARG A 22 -0.18 2.50 5.56
CA ARG A 22 0.04 2.03 4.20
C ARG A 22 -1.21 2.33 3.37
N VAL A 23 -1.03 2.50 2.07
CA VAL A 23 -2.15 2.53 1.13
C VAL A 23 -2.30 1.16 0.51
N TRP A 24 -3.52 0.64 0.47
CA TRP A 24 -3.89 -0.53 -0.32
C TRP A 24 -5.27 -0.32 -0.94
N VAL A 25 -5.63 -1.22 -1.84
CA VAL A 25 -6.93 -1.20 -2.51
C VAL A 25 -7.58 -2.56 -2.31
N GLU A 26 -8.88 -2.58 -2.09
CA GLU A 26 -9.72 -3.77 -2.16
C GLU A 26 -10.86 -3.51 -3.13
N THR A 27 -11.40 -4.56 -3.73
CA THR A 27 -12.56 -4.49 -4.61
C THR A 27 -13.57 -5.55 -4.25
N ALA A 28 -14.85 -5.20 -4.32
CA ALA A 28 -15.93 -6.16 -4.13
C ALA A 28 -15.97 -7.19 -5.27
N HIS A 29 -16.54 -8.36 -5.00
CA HIS A 29 -16.94 -9.28 -6.06
C HIS A 29 -17.89 -8.57 -7.02
N THR A 30 -17.64 -8.68 -8.32
CA THR A 30 -18.37 -7.96 -9.37
C THR A 30 -18.60 -8.90 -10.55
N HIS A 31 -19.83 -8.93 -11.07
CA HIS A 31 -20.18 -9.61 -12.30
C HIS A 31 -20.19 -8.65 -13.50
N GLY A 32 -20.03 -9.18 -14.72
CA GLY A 32 -20.20 -8.41 -15.94
C GLY A 32 -21.57 -7.73 -16.02
N GLY A 33 -21.57 -6.44 -16.32
CA GLY A 33 -22.77 -5.60 -16.33
C GLY A 33 -23.03 -4.87 -15.01
N GLU A 34 -22.22 -5.08 -13.98
CA GLU A 34 -22.28 -4.36 -12.70
C GLU A 34 -21.24 -3.24 -12.62
N TYR A 35 -21.45 -2.32 -11.67
CA TYR A 35 -20.43 -1.34 -11.31
C TYR A 35 -19.38 -2.01 -10.42
N LEU A 36 -18.10 -1.87 -10.76
CA LEU A 36 -17.01 -2.35 -9.93
C LEU A 36 -16.88 -1.41 -8.72
N GLU A 37 -17.05 -1.94 -7.52
CA GLU A 37 -16.86 -1.21 -6.27
C GLU A 37 -15.45 -1.45 -5.72
N ALA A 38 -14.83 -0.39 -5.20
CA ALA A 38 -13.49 -0.43 -4.68
C ALA A 38 -13.35 0.44 -3.42
N GLU A 39 -12.51 0.00 -2.49
CA GLU A 39 -12.27 0.65 -1.22
C GLU A 39 -10.77 0.97 -1.06
N LEU A 40 -10.50 2.18 -0.57
CA LEU A 40 -9.16 2.71 -0.34
C LEU A 40 -8.75 2.47 1.12
N GLY A 41 -7.86 1.52 1.35
CA GLY A 41 -7.23 1.36 2.64
C GLY A 41 -6.16 2.42 2.90
N TYR A 42 -6.20 3.03 4.08
CA TYR A 42 -5.16 3.94 4.58
C TYR A 42 -4.92 3.70 6.07
N GLY A 43 -4.01 2.76 6.36
CA GLY A 43 -3.65 2.39 7.73
C GLY A 43 -3.07 1.01 7.89
N GLU A 44 -3.70 0.20 8.75
CA GLU A 44 -3.31 -1.18 9.04
C GLU A 44 -4.16 -2.13 8.20
N PHE A 45 -3.53 -3.00 7.42
CA PHE A 45 -4.25 -3.96 6.59
C PHE A 45 -4.80 -5.11 7.43
N PRO A 46 -6.02 -5.62 7.17
CA PRO A 46 -6.94 -5.22 6.09
C PRO A 46 -8.01 -4.18 6.48
N GLU A 47 -7.88 -3.55 7.64
CA GLU A 47 -8.92 -2.68 8.22
C GLU A 47 -9.20 -1.41 7.41
N LEU A 48 -10.46 -1.18 7.06
CA LEU A 48 -10.90 0.03 6.37
C LEU A 48 -11.45 1.05 7.36
N GLU A 49 -10.91 2.26 7.33
CA GLU A 49 -11.30 3.36 8.22
C GLU A 49 -11.50 4.67 7.45
N PRO A 50 -12.46 5.54 7.86
CA PRO A 50 -12.61 6.87 7.29
C PRO A 50 -11.31 7.67 7.34
N ILE A 51 -10.93 8.24 6.21
CA ILE A 51 -9.76 9.12 6.12
C ILE A 51 -10.07 10.40 6.91
N ALA A 52 -9.19 10.77 7.84
CA ALA A 52 -9.34 11.99 8.63
C ALA A 52 -9.47 13.22 7.71
N LYS A 53 -10.34 14.18 8.08
CA LYS A 53 -10.69 15.33 7.23
C LYS A 53 -9.47 16.17 6.83
N ASP A 54 -8.51 16.31 7.73
CA ASP A 54 -7.25 17.01 7.55
C ASP A 54 -6.22 16.23 6.72
N ARG A 55 -6.52 15.00 6.30
CA ARG A 55 -5.69 14.16 5.42
C ARG A 55 -6.27 14.00 4.01
N LEU A 56 -7.53 14.38 3.80
CA LEU A 56 -8.21 14.19 2.51
C LEU A 56 -7.49 14.85 1.34
N HIS A 57 -6.82 15.98 1.56
CA HIS A 57 -6.07 16.68 0.50
C HIS A 57 -4.87 15.87 -0.03
N ILE A 58 -4.39 14.88 0.73
CA ILE A 58 -3.31 14.00 0.31
C ILE A 58 -3.79 13.00 -0.77
N PHE A 59 -5.09 12.68 -0.75
CA PHE A 59 -5.76 11.81 -1.72
C PHE A 59 -6.51 12.65 -2.76
N SER A 60 -5.84 13.67 -3.31
CA SER A 60 -6.43 14.62 -4.26
C SER A 60 -6.66 14.02 -5.67
N LYS A 61 -6.06 12.86 -5.97
CA LYS A 61 -6.38 12.08 -7.16
C LYS A 61 -7.36 10.96 -6.79
N PRO A 62 -8.43 10.74 -7.58
CA PRO A 62 -9.31 9.60 -7.37
C PRO A 62 -8.56 8.29 -7.63
N MET A 63 -9.09 7.19 -7.08
CA MET A 63 -8.73 5.86 -7.54
C MET A 63 -8.98 5.74 -9.05
N GLN A 64 -8.17 4.94 -9.74
CA GLN A 64 -8.30 4.75 -11.18
C GLN A 64 -8.50 3.28 -11.52
N LEU A 65 -9.46 3.02 -12.41
CA LEU A 65 -9.62 1.74 -13.09
C LEU A 65 -8.71 1.72 -14.32
N VAL A 66 -7.87 0.69 -14.45
CA VAL A 66 -7.00 0.48 -15.61
C VAL A 66 -7.62 -0.60 -16.48
N THR A 67 -7.85 -0.26 -17.73
CA THR A 67 -8.43 -1.12 -18.77
C THR A 67 -7.51 -1.16 -19.98
N GLU A 68 -7.84 -1.97 -20.99
CA GLU A 68 -7.18 -1.95 -22.30
C GLU A 68 -7.24 -0.59 -23.00
N LYS A 69 -8.26 0.22 -22.71
CA LYS A 69 -8.43 1.55 -23.30
C LYS A 69 -7.62 2.63 -22.57
N GLY A 70 -7.01 2.28 -21.44
CA GLY A 70 -6.27 3.20 -20.58
C GLY A 70 -6.89 3.32 -19.19
N LYS A 71 -6.56 4.43 -18.52
CA LYS A 71 -6.95 4.70 -17.13
C LYS A 71 -8.19 5.59 -17.07
N GLU A 72 -9.15 5.20 -16.23
CA GLU A 72 -10.37 5.94 -15.96
C GLU A 72 -10.48 6.28 -14.49
N ASN A 73 -10.80 7.53 -14.16
CA ASN A 73 -11.04 7.92 -12.77
C ASN A 73 -12.33 7.27 -12.25
N MET A 74 -12.24 6.63 -11.09
CA MET A 74 -13.38 6.13 -10.34
C MET A 74 -14.12 7.26 -9.63
N ILE A 75 -15.40 7.02 -9.33
CA ILE A 75 -16.28 7.98 -8.67
C ILE A 75 -16.32 7.63 -7.18
N GLN A 76 -15.97 8.58 -6.31
CA GLN A 76 -16.17 8.42 -4.87
C GLN A 76 -17.69 8.33 -4.59
N LYS A 77 -18.12 7.19 -4.06
CA LYS A 77 -19.53 6.87 -3.86
C LYS A 77 -19.63 5.82 -2.75
N GLY A 78 -20.39 6.13 -1.71
CA GLY A 78 -20.61 5.25 -0.57
C GLY A 78 -20.98 6.07 0.67
N THR A 79 -21.05 5.41 1.81
CA THR A 79 -21.26 6.05 3.12
C THR A 79 -19.97 6.71 3.62
N TYR A 80 -18.82 6.12 3.31
CA TYR A 80 -17.51 6.59 3.78
C TYR A 80 -16.67 7.18 2.65
N ASN A 81 -15.70 8.02 3.03
CA ASN A 81 -14.83 8.74 2.10
C ASN A 81 -13.73 7.88 1.44
N TYR A 82 -13.63 6.60 1.79
CA TYR A 82 -12.74 5.64 1.14
C TYR A 82 -13.44 4.77 0.10
N GLN A 83 -14.73 4.97 -0.16
CA GLN A 83 -15.52 4.12 -1.06
C GLN A 83 -15.65 4.73 -2.46
N TYR A 84 -15.36 3.92 -3.48
CA TYR A 84 -15.34 4.32 -4.88
C TYR A 84 -16.04 3.28 -5.75
N ARG A 85 -16.47 3.68 -6.94
CA ARG A 85 -16.97 2.76 -7.96
C ARG A 85 -16.56 3.17 -9.37
N SER A 86 -16.60 2.23 -10.31
CA SER A 86 -16.38 2.52 -11.73
C SER A 86 -17.40 3.55 -12.26
N LYS A 87 -17.03 4.30 -13.29
CA LYS A 87 -17.92 5.29 -13.91
C LYS A 87 -19.08 4.64 -14.64
N LEU A 88 -18.81 3.50 -15.28
CA LEU A 88 -19.74 2.69 -16.05
C LEU A 88 -19.67 1.25 -15.56
N PRO A 89 -20.71 0.45 -15.80
CA PRO A 89 -20.62 -0.99 -15.60
C PRO A 89 -19.45 -1.60 -16.37
N VAL A 90 -18.75 -2.53 -15.75
CA VAL A 90 -17.63 -3.26 -16.34
C VAL A 90 -18.12 -4.52 -17.03
N LYS A 91 -17.33 -5.04 -17.98
CA LYS A 91 -17.60 -6.36 -18.59
C LYS A 91 -16.82 -7.42 -17.81
N ASP A 92 -17.10 -8.68 -18.10
CA ASP A 92 -16.19 -9.75 -17.69
C ASP A 92 -14.79 -9.48 -18.25
N GLY A 93 -13.78 -9.70 -17.41
CA GLY A 93 -12.38 -9.52 -17.74
C GLY A 93 -11.51 -9.23 -16.52
N SER A 94 -10.22 -9.03 -16.78
CA SER A 94 -9.21 -8.72 -15.76
C SER A 94 -8.82 -7.25 -15.81
N TYR A 95 -8.78 -6.60 -14.64
CA TYR A 95 -8.55 -5.17 -14.49
C TYR A 95 -7.54 -4.90 -13.38
N LEU A 96 -6.96 -3.70 -13.39
CA LEU A 96 -6.26 -3.16 -12.22
C LEU A 96 -7.02 -1.98 -11.65
N VAL A 97 -7.05 -1.86 -10.33
CA VAL A 97 -7.49 -0.64 -9.65
C VAL A 97 -6.30 -0.05 -8.90
N THR A 98 -6.02 1.23 -9.13
CA THR A 98 -4.86 1.91 -8.54
C THR A 98 -5.28 3.06 -7.63
N ALA A 99 -4.52 3.27 -6.55
CA ALA A 99 -4.65 4.40 -5.64
C ALA A 99 -3.30 5.11 -5.45
N GLU A 100 -3.36 6.40 -5.12
CA GLU A 100 -2.17 7.24 -4.95
C GLU A 100 -2.34 8.20 -3.76
N TYR A 101 -1.44 8.07 -2.79
CA TYR A 101 -1.14 9.09 -1.79
C TYR A 101 -0.13 10.06 -2.40
N GLN A 102 -0.53 11.32 -2.58
CA GLN A 102 0.32 12.33 -3.22
C GLN A 102 1.58 12.63 -2.39
N PRO A 103 2.68 13.06 -3.04
CA PRO A 103 3.91 13.43 -2.34
C PRO A 103 3.65 14.43 -1.22
N THR A 104 3.96 14.03 0.02
CA THR A 104 3.68 14.83 1.21
C THR A 104 4.88 14.84 2.14
N PHE A 105 5.30 16.02 2.60
CA PHE A 105 6.40 16.15 3.55
C PHE A 105 5.94 15.89 4.98
N TRP A 106 6.71 15.09 5.70
CA TRP A 106 6.58 14.83 7.13
C TRP A 106 7.89 15.11 7.82
N SER A 107 7.86 16.04 8.76
CA SER A 107 9.00 16.39 9.60
C SER A 107 8.73 16.01 11.06
N LYS A 108 9.78 15.60 11.77
CA LYS A 108 9.72 15.24 13.19
C LYS A 108 10.69 16.09 14.00
N ASN A 109 10.25 16.63 15.13
CA ASN A 109 11.10 17.20 16.18
C ASN A 109 10.73 16.58 17.54
N SER A 110 11.16 17.22 18.65
CA SER A 110 10.82 16.80 20.01
C SER A 110 9.33 16.88 20.36
N ALA A 111 8.53 17.68 19.62
CA ALA A 111 7.09 17.79 19.79
C ALA A 111 6.29 16.74 19.00
N GLY A 112 6.93 16.01 18.08
CA GLY A 112 6.31 14.95 17.29
C GLY A 112 6.35 15.20 15.79
N TRP A 113 5.46 14.53 15.05
CA TRP A 113 5.35 14.62 13.59
C TRP A 113 4.46 15.77 13.16
N LYS A 114 4.83 16.46 12.09
CA LYS A 114 4.05 17.50 11.44
C LYS A 114 4.14 17.36 9.92
N GLN A 115 3.04 17.65 9.22
CA GLN A 115 3.04 17.76 7.77
C GLN A 115 3.74 19.07 7.36
N ALA A 116 5.06 18.98 7.17
CA ALA A 116 5.93 20.11 6.88
C ALA A 116 7.26 19.62 6.31
N SER A 117 7.87 20.45 5.47
CA SER A 117 9.28 20.34 5.07
C SER A 117 10.22 20.93 6.14
N ILE A 118 11.53 20.73 5.99
CA ILE A 118 12.53 21.37 6.86
C ILE A 118 12.47 22.89 6.76
N LYS A 119 12.12 23.44 5.60
CA LYS A 119 11.97 24.90 5.41
C LYS A 119 10.85 25.48 6.27
N GLU A 120 9.78 24.72 6.48
CA GLU A 120 8.62 25.12 7.28
C GLU A 120 8.78 24.73 8.77
N MET A 121 9.73 23.85 9.08
CA MET A 121 10.01 23.34 10.43
C MET A 121 11.54 23.23 10.64
N PRO A 122 12.26 24.35 10.82
CA PRO A 122 13.73 24.36 10.83
C PRO A 122 14.36 23.62 12.03
N ASP A 123 13.59 23.37 13.08
CA ASP A 123 14.00 22.59 14.25
C ASP A 123 13.73 21.08 14.10
N ALA A 124 13.32 20.62 12.90
CA ALA A 124 13.14 19.20 12.61
C ALA A 124 14.47 18.43 12.70
N SER A 125 14.46 17.32 13.43
CA SER A 125 15.57 16.36 13.47
C SER A 125 15.50 15.34 12.33
N TYR A 126 14.31 15.14 11.76
CA TYR A 126 14.09 14.24 10.62
C TYR A 126 13.06 14.82 9.65
N CYS A 127 13.24 14.59 8.35
CA CYS A 127 12.23 14.86 7.33
C CYS A 127 12.20 13.78 6.25
N GLU A 128 11.00 13.33 5.87
CA GLU A 128 10.79 12.57 4.64
C GLU A 128 9.65 13.13 3.77
N GLN A 129 9.82 13.10 2.45
CA GLN A 129 8.70 13.18 1.52
C GLN A 129 8.15 11.77 1.31
N THR A 130 6.92 11.54 1.76
CA THR A 130 6.25 10.25 1.62
C THR A 130 5.40 10.22 0.34
N ARG A 131 5.47 9.10 -0.40
CA ARG A 131 4.57 8.74 -1.49
C ARG A 131 4.10 7.31 -1.26
N MET A 132 2.80 7.04 -1.44
CA MET A 132 2.27 5.69 -1.30
C MET A 132 1.39 5.32 -2.48
N PHE A 133 1.47 4.06 -2.88
CA PHE A 133 0.76 3.52 -4.02
C PHE A 133 0.02 2.25 -3.61
N GLY A 134 -1.21 2.11 -4.08
CA GLY A 134 -1.95 0.85 -4.01
C GLY A 134 -2.27 0.37 -5.41
N LYS A 135 -2.21 -0.94 -5.61
CA LYS A 135 -2.67 -1.62 -6.82
C LYS A 135 -3.42 -2.88 -6.42
N ASN A 136 -4.62 -3.06 -6.93
CA ASN A 136 -5.40 -4.28 -6.77
C ASN A 136 -5.59 -4.95 -8.14
N ILE A 137 -5.51 -6.29 -8.16
CA ILE A 137 -5.87 -7.11 -9.32
C ILE A 137 -7.31 -7.59 -9.16
N VAL A 138 -8.15 -7.26 -10.14
CA VAL A 138 -9.57 -7.62 -10.15
C VAL A 138 -9.85 -8.55 -11.31
N ASN A 139 -10.58 -9.62 -11.04
CA ASN A 139 -11.14 -10.51 -12.04
C ASN A 139 -12.67 -10.44 -11.95
N VAL A 140 -13.30 -9.91 -12.98
CA VAL A 140 -14.76 -9.76 -13.11
C VAL A 140 -15.30 -10.94 -13.90
N GLY A 141 -16.27 -11.65 -13.35
CA GLY A 141 -16.76 -12.92 -13.93
C GLY A 141 -15.92 -14.15 -13.51
N HIS A 142 -16.51 -15.34 -13.63
CA HIS A 142 -15.98 -16.57 -13.03
C HIS A 142 -14.69 -17.12 -13.67
N GLU A 143 -14.46 -16.86 -14.96
CA GLU A 143 -13.33 -17.45 -15.72
C GLU A 143 -12.24 -16.42 -16.09
N SER A 144 -12.32 -15.20 -15.54
CA SER A 144 -11.37 -14.14 -15.88
C SER A 144 -10.03 -14.35 -15.19
N ALA A 145 -9.01 -14.68 -15.99
CA ALA A 145 -7.62 -14.81 -15.53
C ALA A 145 -6.61 -14.25 -16.57
N ASP A 146 -7.05 -13.26 -17.35
CA ASP A 146 -6.25 -12.65 -18.41
C ASP A 146 -5.04 -11.89 -17.85
N THR A 147 -3.93 -11.93 -18.59
CA THR A 147 -2.64 -11.34 -18.17
C THR A 147 -2.29 -10.04 -18.88
N SER A 148 -3.03 -9.67 -19.94
CA SER A 148 -2.68 -8.61 -20.87
C SER A 148 -2.66 -7.21 -20.24
N ILE A 149 -3.47 -6.99 -19.20
CA ILE A 149 -3.46 -5.78 -18.38
C ILE A 149 -2.69 -5.99 -17.08
N ILE A 150 -2.84 -7.17 -16.48
CA ILE A 150 -2.27 -7.46 -15.15
C ILE A 150 -0.75 -7.40 -15.14
N THR A 151 -0.10 -7.77 -16.26
CA THR A 151 1.36 -7.79 -16.38
C THR A 151 1.98 -6.48 -16.88
N LYS A 152 1.15 -5.45 -17.12
CA LYS A 152 1.63 -4.15 -17.60
C LYS A 152 2.00 -3.21 -16.46
N GLN A 153 3.01 -2.38 -16.73
CA GLN A 153 3.32 -1.25 -15.88
C GLN A 153 2.18 -0.23 -15.94
N VAL A 154 1.84 0.33 -14.79
CA VAL A 154 0.90 1.45 -14.69
C VAL A 154 1.63 2.78 -14.43
N GLY A 155 2.95 2.77 -14.24
CA GLY A 155 3.75 3.98 -14.08
C GLY A 155 3.63 4.60 -12.70
N GLN A 156 3.46 3.78 -11.66
CA GLN A 156 3.60 4.24 -10.27
C GLN A 156 5.09 4.44 -9.97
N HIS A 157 5.43 5.39 -9.10
CA HIS A 157 6.83 5.76 -8.86
C HIS A 157 7.62 4.63 -8.19
N LEU A 158 6.98 3.89 -7.29
CA LEU A 158 7.40 2.57 -6.82
C LEU A 158 6.26 1.60 -7.14
N GLU A 159 6.55 0.53 -7.86
CA GLU A 159 5.53 -0.31 -8.47
C GLU A 159 5.86 -1.80 -8.33
N ILE A 160 4.87 -2.61 -7.92
CA ILE A 160 4.92 -4.06 -8.05
C ILE A 160 4.14 -4.44 -9.31
N VAL A 161 4.79 -5.11 -10.25
CA VAL A 161 4.22 -5.59 -11.51
C VAL A 161 4.14 -7.11 -11.46
N PRO A 162 2.93 -7.69 -11.46
CA PRO A 162 2.76 -9.13 -11.63
C PRO A 162 3.36 -9.62 -12.94
N LEU A 163 3.92 -10.83 -12.95
CA LEU A 163 4.33 -11.50 -14.20
C LEU A 163 3.31 -12.55 -14.67
N ASP A 164 2.24 -12.75 -13.90
CA ASP A 164 1.07 -13.55 -14.25
C ASP A 164 -0.17 -12.95 -13.55
N ASN A 165 -1.37 -13.42 -13.90
CA ASN A 165 -2.56 -13.17 -13.11
C ASN A 165 -2.59 -14.14 -11.92
N PRO A 166 -2.77 -13.66 -10.67
CA PRO A 166 -2.85 -14.52 -9.48
C PRO A 166 -4.00 -15.54 -9.55
N ALA A 167 -5.03 -15.34 -10.39
CA ALA A 167 -6.04 -16.35 -10.66
C ALA A 167 -5.49 -17.61 -11.36
N ASN A 168 -4.32 -17.53 -12.01
CA ASN A 168 -3.62 -18.67 -12.60
C ASN A 168 -2.70 -19.40 -11.60
N VAL A 169 -2.60 -18.92 -10.35
CA VAL A 169 -1.64 -19.43 -9.35
C VAL A 169 -2.36 -20.23 -8.27
N HIS A 170 -1.93 -21.47 -8.04
CA HIS A 170 -2.43 -22.27 -6.93
C HIS A 170 -1.70 -21.99 -5.62
N VAL A 171 -2.34 -22.34 -4.51
CA VAL A 171 -1.72 -22.29 -3.19
C VAL A 171 -0.42 -23.10 -3.17
N GLY A 172 0.65 -22.49 -2.68
CA GLY A 172 1.99 -23.08 -2.61
C GLY A 172 2.82 -22.96 -3.90
N GLU A 173 2.23 -22.51 -5.01
CA GLU A 173 2.96 -22.23 -6.24
C GLU A 173 3.63 -20.84 -6.19
N ARG A 174 4.55 -20.58 -7.12
CA ARG A 174 5.28 -19.31 -7.19
C ARG A 174 4.48 -18.28 -7.96
N PHE A 175 4.02 -17.23 -7.27
CA PHE A 175 3.51 -16.02 -7.89
C PHE A 175 4.66 -15.03 -8.11
N LYS A 176 5.11 -14.92 -9.36
CA LYS A 176 6.26 -14.07 -9.71
C LYS A 176 5.84 -12.62 -9.93
N VAL A 177 6.57 -11.70 -9.33
CA VAL A 177 6.40 -10.25 -9.48
C VAL A 177 7.73 -9.58 -9.80
N ARG A 178 7.68 -8.39 -10.41
CA ARG A 178 8.80 -7.49 -10.61
C ARG A 178 8.56 -6.17 -9.90
N VAL A 179 9.53 -5.72 -9.11
CA VAL A 179 9.52 -4.43 -8.44
C VAL A 179 10.25 -3.42 -9.32
N LEU A 180 9.63 -2.27 -9.52
CA LEU A 180 10.17 -1.16 -10.29
C LEU A 180 10.26 0.11 -9.44
N PHE A 181 11.32 0.88 -9.62
CA PHE A 181 11.43 2.24 -9.12
C PHE A 181 11.71 3.17 -10.31
N ASN A 182 10.89 4.19 -10.49
CA ASN A 182 10.92 5.07 -11.68
C ASN A 182 10.81 4.30 -13.02
N GLY A 183 10.07 3.19 -13.03
CA GLY A 183 9.89 2.36 -14.22
C GLY A 183 11.04 1.41 -14.54
N GLU A 184 12.13 1.46 -13.77
CA GLU A 184 13.29 0.58 -13.91
C GLU A 184 13.28 -0.53 -12.85
N PRO A 185 13.80 -1.74 -13.15
CA PRO A 185 13.96 -2.81 -12.15
C PRO A 185 14.67 -2.36 -10.88
N LEU A 186 14.09 -2.69 -9.72
CA LEU A 186 14.68 -2.40 -8.41
C LEU A 186 15.26 -3.68 -7.79
N PRO A 187 16.57 -3.93 -7.90
CA PRO A 187 17.22 -5.08 -7.28
C PRO A 187 17.41 -4.87 -5.78
N ASN A 188 17.60 -5.96 -5.03
CA ASN A 188 17.85 -5.96 -3.59
C ASN A 188 16.76 -5.27 -2.75
N ALA A 189 15.55 -5.17 -3.27
CA ALA A 189 14.39 -4.68 -2.53
C ALA A 189 13.77 -5.82 -1.74
N THR A 190 13.49 -5.58 -0.46
CA THR A 190 12.71 -6.51 0.36
C THR A 190 11.25 -6.43 -0.02
N VAL A 191 10.68 -7.57 -0.43
CA VAL A 191 9.27 -7.77 -0.69
C VAL A 191 8.70 -8.59 0.45
N THR A 192 7.74 -8.02 1.17
CA THR A 192 6.97 -8.75 2.18
C THR A 192 5.58 -9.04 1.66
N ALA A 193 4.95 -10.10 2.17
CA ALA A 193 3.55 -10.33 1.91
C ALA A 193 2.84 -10.91 3.13
N THR A 194 1.56 -10.59 3.25
CA THR A 194 0.65 -11.13 4.25
C THR A 194 -0.73 -11.38 3.62
N PHE A 195 -1.65 -11.93 4.39
CA PHE A 195 -3.03 -12.15 3.96
C PHE A 195 -4.02 -11.86 5.10
N ASP A 196 -5.26 -11.54 4.73
CA ASP A 196 -6.34 -11.33 5.69
C ASP A 196 -6.52 -12.58 6.58
N GLY A 197 -6.49 -12.37 7.89
CA GLY A 197 -6.57 -13.42 8.90
C GLY A 197 -5.25 -14.12 9.24
N PHE A 198 -4.09 -13.63 8.77
CA PHE A 198 -2.79 -14.23 9.12
C PHE A 198 -2.45 -14.14 10.61
N ASP A 199 -2.52 -12.93 11.19
CA ASP A 199 -2.34 -12.70 12.63
C ASP A 199 -3.56 -11.97 13.18
N THR A 200 -4.39 -12.70 13.94
CA THR A 200 -5.57 -12.17 14.63
C THR A 200 -5.36 -12.07 16.15
N SER A 201 -4.14 -12.33 16.61
CA SER A 201 -3.79 -12.37 18.02
C SER A 201 -3.53 -10.97 18.59
N ASP A 202 -2.98 -10.08 17.76
CA ASP A 202 -2.88 -8.67 18.11
C ASP A 202 -4.18 -7.94 17.78
N ARG A 203 -4.82 -7.39 18.81
CA ARG A 203 -6.05 -6.59 18.71
C ARG A 203 -5.80 -5.11 19.00
N SER A 204 -4.54 -4.72 19.16
CA SER A 204 -4.17 -3.35 19.45
C SER A 204 -4.18 -2.54 18.16
N LYS A 205 -5.03 -1.50 18.09
CA LYS A 205 -5.05 -0.53 16.99
C LYS A 205 -3.84 0.41 17.06
N THR A 206 -2.67 -0.17 16.88
CA THR A 206 -1.40 0.54 17.06
C THR A 206 -0.85 1.08 15.76
N HIS A 207 -1.54 0.92 14.61
CA HIS A 207 -1.06 1.39 13.30
C HIS A 207 0.38 0.91 13.01
N LYS A 208 0.75 -0.26 13.54
CA LYS A 208 2.00 -0.91 13.25
C LYS A 208 1.87 -1.63 11.90
N THR A 209 2.99 -1.94 11.26
CA THR A 209 2.96 -2.88 10.14
C THR A 209 2.47 -4.23 10.65
N GLU A 210 1.48 -4.79 9.96
CA GLU A 210 0.92 -6.09 10.30
C GLU A 210 1.96 -7.21 10.18
N ALA A 211 1.72 -8.35 10.83
CA ALA A 211 2.62 -9.49 10.72
C ALA A 211 2.73 -9.96 9.26
N GLN A 212 3.94 -10.29 8.81
CA GLN A 212 4.21 -10.70 7.43
C GLN A 212 4.38 -12.21 7.35
N ALA A 213 3.63 -12.87 6.47
CA ALA A 213 3.67 -14.31 6.24
C ALA A 213 4.81 -14.72 5.29
N PHE A 214 5.36 -13.77 4.56
CA PHE A 214 6.42 -13.96 3.57
C PHE A 214 7.38 -12.76 3.59
N SER A 215 8.67 -13.02 3.36
CA SER A 215 9.70 -12.00 3.12
C SER A 215 10.79 -12.60 2.24
N ASP A 216 11.13 -11.92 1.16
CA ASP A 216 12.26 -12.27 0.29
C ASP A 216 12.79 -11.02 -0.41
N THR A 217 13.91 -11.14 -1.13
CA THR A 217 14.61 -10.02 -1.76
C THR A 217 14.62 -10.15 -3.28
N THR A 218 14.42 -9.05 -4.00
CA THR A 218 14.44 -9.05 -5.47
C THR A 218 15.85 -9.31 -6.04
N ASP A 219 15.89 -10.05 -7.13
CA ASP A 219 17.11 -10.31 -7.90
C ASP A 219 17.56 -9.10 -8.76
N ASP A 220 18.62 -9.26 -9.56
CA ASP A 220 19.15 -8.22 -10.46
C ASP A 220 18.14 -7.72 -11.51
N LYS A 221 17.08 -8.49 -11.79
CA LYS A 221 15.98 -8.10 -12.68
C LYS A 221 14.82 -7.45 -11.93
N GLY A 222 14.98 -7.20 -10.63
CA GLY A 222 13.94 -6.71 -9.74
C GLY A 222 12.86 -7.75 -9.47
N GLU A 223 13.10 -9.04 -9.71
CA GLU A 223 12.08 -10.09 -9.65
C GLU A 223 12.16 -10.88 -8.34
N VAL A 224 11.00 -11.30 -7.84
CA VAL A 224 10.87 -12.23 -6.70
C VAL A 224 9.67 -13.14 -6.90
N SER A 225 9.68 -14.32 -6.27
CA SER A 225 8.56 -15.27 -6.31
C SER A 225 7.88 -15.37 -4.95
N ILE A 226 6.72 -14.74 -4.81
CA ILE A 226 5.89 -14.87 -3.62
C ILE A 226 5.29 -16.29 -3.62
N ILE A 227 5.27 -16.93 -2.45
CA ILE A 227 4.66 -18.27 -2.30
C ILE A 227 3.44 -18.13 -1.38
N PRO A 228 2.23 -17.93 -1.93
CA PRO A 228 1.03 -17.83 -1.12
C PRO A 228 0.65 -19.21 -0.55
N LEU A 229 0.80 -19.39 0.76
CA LEU A 229 0.56 -20.67 1.45
C LEU A 229 -0.90 -20.89 1.88
N ARG A 230 -1.79 -19.95 1.57
CA ARG A 230 -3.21 -19.95 1.94
C ARG A 230 -4.04 -19.32 0.83
N GLN A 231 -5.29 -19.77 0.71
CA GLN A 231 -6.30 -19.11 -0.09
C GLN A 231 -6.75 -17.81 0.60
N GLY A 232 -7.25 -16.85 -0.16
CA GLY A 232 -7.83 -15.61 0.35
C GLY A 232 -7.16 -14.35 -0.17
N PHE A 233 -7.40 -13.24 0.53
CA PHE A 233 -6.97 -11.91 0.12
C PHE A 233 -5.57 -11.60 0.63
N TRP A 234 -4.63 -11.47 -0.30
CA TRP A 234 -3.22 -11.21 -0.04
C TRP A 234 -2.87 -9.74 -0.29
N LYS A 235 -1.87 -9.26 0.44
CA LYS A 235 -1.18 -7.98 0.21
C LYS A 235 0.33 -8.23 0.18
N ALA A 236 0.96 -7.91 -0.95
CA ALA A 236 2.40 -7.75 -1.04
C ALA A 236 2.78 -6.28 -0.87
N SER A 237 3.95 -6.00 -0.28
CA SER A 237 4.41 -4.63 -0.04
C SER A 237 5.92 -4.49 -0.25
N VAL A 238 6.30 -3.31 -0.73
CA VAL A 238 7.69 -2.86 -0.82
C VAL A 238 7.79 -1.43 -0.28
N GLU A 239 8.87 -1.18 0.45
CA GLU A 239 9.31 0.13 0.87
C GLU A 239 10.68 0.43 0.25
N HIS A 240 10.82 1.61 -0.34
CA HIS A 240 12.08 2.10 -0.88
C HIS A 240 12.34 3.54 -0.43
N LYS A 241 13.41 3.73 0.35
CA LYS A 241 13.88 5.06 0.77
C LYS A 241 15.17 5.42 0.05
N ALA A 242 15.26 6.68 -0.35
CA ALA A 242 16.46 7.28 -0.91
C ALA A 242 16.64 8.69 -0.35
N ASP A 243 17.79 9.31 -0.61
CA ASP A 243 17.97 10.73 -0.30
C ASP A 243 17.02 11.58 -1.14
N PHE A 244 16.46 12.62 -0.52
CA PHE A 244 15.68 13.61 -1.24
C PHE A 244 16.64 14.51 -2.05
N PRO A 245 16.35 14.84 -3.33
CA PRO A 245 17.31 15.57 -4.17
C PRO A 245 17.77 16.92 -3.60
N ASP A 246 16.88 17.68 -2.98
CA ASP A 246 17.21 18.96 -2.34
C ASP A 246 17.21 18.82 -0.80
N GLN A 247 18.39 18.58 -0.24
CA GLN A 247 18.59 18.42 1.21
C GLN A 247 18.19 19.66 2.03
N SER A 248 18.06 20.84 1.40
CA SER A 248 17.54 22.03 2.08
C SER A 248 16.02 21.98 2.30
N VAL A 249 15.31 21.12 1.58
CA VAL A 249 13.86 20.94 1.68
C VAL A 249 13.53 19.77 2.60
N CYS A 250 14.21 18.63 2.43
CA CYS A 250 13.95 17.42 3.19
C CYS A 250 15.13 16.46 3.10
N GLN A 251 15.25 15.49 4.01
CA GLN A 251 16.38 14.56 4.02
C GLN A 251 16.13 13.34 3.12
N LYS A 252 14.95 12.73 3.23
CA LYS A 252 14.62 11.47 2.54
C LYS A 252 13.41 11.60 1.63
N GLN A 253 13.37 10.77 0.59
CA GLN A 253 12.14 10.36 -0.07
C GLN A 253 11.82 8.94 0.39
N ALA A 254 10.57 8.71 0.79
CA ALA A 254 10.09 7.41 1.24
C ALA A 254 8.91 6.98 0.37
N ASN A 255 9.13 5.94 -0.42
CA ASN A 255 8.15 5.41 -1.35
C ASN A 255 7.65 4.07 -0.85
N TYR A 256 6.34 3.90 -0.84
CA TYR A 256 5.68 2.67 -0.39
C TYR A 256 4.73 2.21 -1.49
N THR A 257 4.69 0.91 -1.75
CA THR A 257 3.74 0.35 -2.72
C THR A 257 3.15 -0.94 -2.18
N THR A 258 1.90 -1.19 -2.54
CA THR A 258 1.22 -2.44 -2.24
C THR A 258 0.57 -3.02 -3.49
N LEU A 259 0.58 -4.35 -3.58
CA LEU A 259 -0.18 -5.12 -4.53
C LEU A 259 -1.13 -6.03 -3.75
N THR A 260 -2.43 -5.87 -3.94
CA THR A 260 -3.45 -6.74 -3.36
C THR A 260 -4.07 -7.63 -4.42
N PHE A 261 -4.37 -8.87 -4.03
CA PHE A 261 -4.84 -9.91 -4.95
C PHE A 261 -5.52 -11.06 -4.21
N GLN A 262 -6.35 -11.82 -4.91
CA GLN A 262 -6.93 -13.05 -4.41
C GLN A 262 -6.12 -14.27 -4.85
N ILE A 263 -5.93 -15.23 -3.95
CA ILE A 263 -5.38 -16.56 -4.26
C ILE A 263 -6.46 -17.61 -4.03
N GLY A 264 -6.74 -18.42 -5.05
CA GLY A 264 -7.85 -19.38 -5.05
C GLY A 264 -9.21 -18.70 -5.21
N HIS A 265 -10.19 -19.42 -5.79
CA HIS A 265 -11.55 -18.91 -5.95
C HIS A 265 -12.27 -18.92 -4.59
N SER A 266 -12.61 -17.75 -4.06
CA SER A 266 -13.36 -17.62 -2.80
C SER A 266 -14.86 -17.91 -2.93
N HIS A 267 -15.37 -18.25 -4.12
CA HIS A 267 -16.81 -18.50 -4.33
C HIS A 267 -17.07 -19.61 -5.35
N HIS A 268 -17.51 -20.76 -4.85
CA HIS A 268 -18.37 -21.73 -5.54
C HIS A 268 -19.68 -21.84 -4.77
#